data_AF-A0A2M8P7M5-F1
#
_entry.id   AF-A0A2M8P7M5-F1
#
_cell.length_a   1.000
_cell.length_b   1.000
_cell.length_c   1.000
_cell.angle_alpha   90.00
_cell.angle_beta   90.00
_cell.angle_gamma   90.00
#
_symmetry.space_group_name_H-M   'P 1'
#
loop_
_entity.id
_entity.type
_entity.pdbx_description
1 polymer ?
#
loop_
_entity_poly.entity_id
_entity_poly.type
_entity_poly.pdbx_seq_one_letter_code
_entity_poly.pdbx_strand_id
1 'polypeptide(L)'
;EPEVIQREDGSWLIDGMMMIEEVAELLPSLRLPDESEREYQTLGGYLMSQFGRIPQVGDVYEADGLRFEIVDMDGYRVDRVLVSSLPPSGPSRTATEAES
;
A
#
# COMPACT_ATOMS: atom_id res chain seq x y z
N GLU A 1 1.05 -15.49 -14.10
CA GLU A 1 1.96 -14.33 -14.18
C GLU A 1 2.85 -14.29 -12.94
N PRO A 2 3.97 -13.54 -12.91
CA PRO A 2 4.76 -13.43 -11.68
C PRO A 2 3.96 -12.75 -10.56
N GLU A 3 4.21 -13.19 -9.33
CA GLU A 3 3.58 -12.66 -8.12
C GLU A 3 4.10 -11.26 -7.74
N VAL A 4 5.30 -10.92 -8.19
CA VAL A 4 5.92 -9.61 -7.96
C VAL A 4 6.84 -9.21 -9.11
N ILE A 5 6.82 -7.93 -9.48
CA ILE A 5 7.72 -7.34 -10.48
C ILE A 5 8.22 -6.00 -9.94
N GLN A 6 9.54 -5.80 -9.91
CA GLN A 6 10.11 -4.47 -9.72
C GLN A 6 10.16 -3.73 -11.06
N ARG A 7 9.68 -2.50 -11.08
CA ARG A 7 9.69 -1.61 -12.25
C ARG A 7 10.98 -0.79 -12.27
N GLU A 8 11.31 -0.22 -13.43
CA GLU A 8 12.52 0.58 -13.63
C GLU A 8 12.61 1.83 -12.74
N ASP A 9 11.46 2.37 -12.34
CA ASP A 9 11.34 3.52 -11.42
C ASP A 9 11.48 3.13 -9.93
N GLY A 10 11.71 1.85 -9.64
CA GLY A 10 11.83 1.32 -8.28
C GLY A 10 10.50 0.97 -7.62
N SER A 11 9.36 1.22 -8.26
CA SER A 11 8.05 0.77 -7.78
C SER A 11 7.86 -0.73 -7.98
N TRP A 12 6.94 -1.31 -7.21
CA TRP A 12 6.63 -2.74 -7.24
C TRP A 12 5.22 -2.95 -7.77
N LEU A 13 5.06 -3.84 -8.74
CA LEU A 13 3.75 -4.39 -9.12
C LEU A 13 3.61 -5.75 -8.43
N ILE A 14 2.66 -5.86 -7.51
CA ILE A 14 2.48 -7.02 -6.63
C ILE A 14 1.10 -7.63 -6.86
N ASP A 15 1.07 -8.96 -6.89
CA ASP A 15 -0.15 -9.76 -6.88
C ASP A 15 -0.90 -9.64 -5.55
N GLY A 16 -2.21 -9.41 -5.60
CA GLY A 16 -3.05 -9.24 -4.41
C GLY A 16 -3.18 -10.50 -3.56
N MET A 17 -2.78 -11.67 -4.07
CA MET A 17 -2.75 -12.94 -3.35
C MET A 17 -1.44 -13.21 -2.62
N MET A 18 -0.39 -12.40 -2.86
CA MET A 18 0.87 -12.53 -2.10
C MET A 18 0.61 -12.34 -0.59
N MET A 19 1.24 -13.18 0.23
CA MET A 19 1.07 -13.13 1.68
C MET A 19 1.54 -11.78 2.20
N ILE A 20 0.79 -11.17 3.12
CA ILE A 20 1.09 -9.83 3.59
C ILE A 20 2.44 -9.77 4.33
N GLU A 21 2.85 -10.89 4.94
CA GLU A 21 4.15 -11.07 5.57
C GLU A 21 5.29 -11.00 4.54
N GLU A 22 5.16 -11.68 3.40
CA GLU A 22 6.14 -11.64 2.32
C GLU A 22 6.23 -10.24 1.71
N VAL A 23 5.11 -9.53 1.62
CA VAL A 23 5.10 -8.12 1.19
C VAL A 23 5.82 -7.22 2.20
N ALA A 24 5.68 -7.46 3.51
CA ALA A 24 6.40 -6.70 4.53
C ALA A 24 7.91 -6.99 4.54
N GLU A 25 8.32 -8.22 4.21
CA GLU A 25 9.73 -8.55 3.98
C GLU A 25 10.31 -7.80 2.77
N LEU A 26 9.52 -7.70 1.69
CA LEU A 26 9.87 -6.95 0.49
C LEU A 26 9.89 -5.43 0.71
N LEU A 27 9.01 -4.92 1.58
CA LEU A 27 8.80 -3.50 1.85
C LEU A 27 9.10 -3.18 3.32
N PRO A 28 10.38 -2.96 3.69
CA PRO A 28 10.79 -2.79 5.08
C PRO A 28 10.16 -1.62 5.83
N SER A 29 9.50 -0.69 5.13
CA SER A 29 8.76 0.40 5.73
C SER A 29 7.38 -0.03 6.23
N LEU A 30 6.73 -1.00 5.57
CA LEU A 30 5.39 -1.47 5.93
C LEU A 30 5.39 -2.01 7.37
N ARG A 31 4.46 -1.52 8.19
CA ARG A 31 4.26 -2.01 9.56
C ARG A 31 2.95 -2.77 9.60
N LEU A 32 3.02 -4.01 10.06
CA LEU A 32 1.85 -4.85 10.27
C LEU A 32 1.59 -4.98 11.77
N PRO A 33 0.31 -5.01 12.20
CA PRO A 33 -0.07 -5.44 13.54
C PRO A 33 0.36 -6.89 13.82
N ASP A 34 0.29 -7.30 15.08
CA ASP A 34 0.54 -8.69 15.47
C ASP A 34 -0.46 -9.64 14.79
N GLU A 35 -0.02 -10.86 14.50
CA GLU A 35 -0.81 -11.83 13.73
C GLU A 35 -2.20 -12.11 14.34
N SER A 36 -2.29 -12.17 15.66
CA SER A 36 -3.54 -12.38 16.39
C SER A 36 -4.55 -11.25 16.24
N GLU A 37 -4.13 -10.06 15.82
CA GLU A 37 -4.96 -8.86 15.69
C GLU A 37 -5.38 -8.58 14.24
N ARG A 38 -4.92 -9.39 13.28
CA ARG A 38 -5.19 -9.18 11.85
C ARG A 38 -6.32 -10.08 11.36
N GLU A 39 -7.22 -9.50 10.57
CA GLU A 39 -8.31 -10.21 9.89
C GLU A 39 -8.01 -10.51 8.41
N TYR A 40 -6.74 -10.38 8.01
CA TYR A 40 -6.28 -10.53 6.63
C TYR A 40 -4.97 -11.33 6.58
N GLN A 41 -4.73 -11.98 5.44
CA GLN A 41 -3.54 -12.82 5.19
C GLN A 41 -2.79 -12.40 3.93
N THR A 42 -3.45 -11.74 2.97
CA THR A 42 -2.86 -11.33 1.70
C THR A 42 -2.83 -9.82 1.55
N LEU A 43 -2.04 -9.31 0.60
CA LEU A 43 -2.01 -7.88 0.25
C LEU A 43 -3.39 -7.33 -0.09
N GLY A 44 -4.18 -8.07 -0.88
CA GLY A 44 -5.54 -7.68 -1.23
C GLY A 44 -6.45 -7.60 -0.01
N GLY A 45 -6.36 -8.59 0.88
CA GLY A 45 -7.12 -8.59 2.14
C GLY A 45 -6.73 -7.43 3.05
N TYR A 46 -5.43 -7.14 3.15
CA TYR A 46 -4.93 -5.98 3.88
C TYR A 46 -5.56 -4.68 3.35
N LEU A 47 -5.47 -4.43 2.04
CA LEU A 47 -6.00 -3.20 1.45
C LEU A 47 -7.52 -3.10 1.58
N MET A 48 -8.26 -4.20 1.44
CA MET A 48 -9.69 -4.21 1.72
C MET A 48 -10.02 -3.81 3.15
N SER A 49 -9.27 -4.35 4.12
CA SER A 49 -9.40 -3.99 5.53
C SER A 49 -9.11 -2.49 5.75
N GLN A 50 -8.06 -1.96 5.12
CA GLN A 50 -7.72 -0.52 5.21
C GLN A 50 -8.79 0.38 4.59
N PHE A 51 -9.36 0.00 3.44
CA PHE A 51 -10.42 0.79 2.80
C PHE A 51 -11.78 0.68 3.51
N GLY A 52 -12.04 -0.42 4.22
CA GLY A 52 -13.35 -0.70 4.84
C GLY A 52 -14.49 -0.91 3.84
N ARG A 53 -14.16 -1.12 2.57
CA ARG A 53 -15.08 -1.36 1.45
C ARG A 53 -14.37 -2.13 0.34
N ILE A 54 -15.13 -2.58 -0.66
CA ILE A 54 -14.53 -3.06 -1.91
C ILE A 54 -13.86 -1.87 -2.61
N PRO A 55 -12.55 -1.93 -2.90
CA PRO A 55 -11.85 -0.87 -3.61
C PRO A 55 -12.17 -0.86 -5.11
N GLN A 56 -11.82 0.22 -5.78
CA GLN A 56 -11.90 0.39 -7.23
C GLN A 56 -10.50 0.60 -7.80
N VAL A 57 -10.33 0.29 -9.09
CA VAL A 57 -9.11 0.62 -9.81
C VAL A 57 -8.86 2.13 -9.75
N GLY A 58 -7.63 2.52 -9.40
CA GLY A 58 -7.20 3.89 -9.15
C GLY A 58 -7.34 4.34 -7.69
N ASP A 59 -8.00 3.56 -6.82
CA ASP A 59 -8.00 3.86 -5.39
C ASP A 59 -6.57 3.79 -4.83
N VAL A 60 -6.27 4.71 -3.91
CA VAL A 60 -4.95 4.85 -3.28
C VAL A 60 -5.09 4.77 -1.77
N TYR A 61 -4.22 3.99 -1.15
CA TYR A 61 -4.00 3.98 0.29
C TYR A 61 -2.54 4.35 0.59
N GLU A 62 -2.34 5.22 1.57
CA GLU A 62 -1.01 5.74 1.95
C GLU A 62 -0.75 5.45 3.43
N ALA A 63 0.33 4.72 3.71
CA ALA A 63 0.75 4.34 5.05
C ALA A 63 2.25 4.06 5.07
N ASP A 64 2.90 4.32 6.21
CA ASP A 64 4.32 3.99 6.42
C ASP A 64 5.29 4.53 5.35
N GLY A 65 4.99 5.69 4.76
CA GLY A 65 5.79 6.25 3.67
C GLY A 65 5.69 5.46 2.35
N LEU A 66 4.66 4.63 2.20
CA LEU A 66 4.33 3.87 1.01
C LEU A 66 2.98 4.33 0.46
N ARG A 67 2.85 4.25 -0.86
CA ARG A 67 1.62 4.48 -1.60
C ARG A 67 1.24 3.18 -2.30
N PHE A 68 0.06 2.65 -1.95
CA PHE A 68 -0.55 1.48 -2.55
C PHE A 68 -1.67 1.94 -3.48
N GLU A 69 -1.54 1.65 -4.77
CA GLU A 69 -2.53 1.98 -5.80
C GLU A 69 -3.13 0.69 -6.37
N ILE A 70 -4.46 0.58 -6.37
CA ILE A 70 -5.16 -0.54 -6.97
C ILE A 70 -5.11 -0.38 -8.49
N VAL A 71 -4.44 -1.29 -9.18
CA VAL A 71 -4.32 -1.21 -10.65
C VAL A 71 -5.22 -2.22 -11.37
N ASP A 72 -5.61 -3.31 -10.70
CA ASP A 72 -6.59 -4.25 -11.25
C ASP A 72 -7.41 -4.94 -10.15
N MET A 73 -8.66 -5.27 -10.52
CA MET A 73 -9.64 -5.95 -9.69
C MET A 73 -10.21 -7.16 -10.45
N ASP A 74 -10.18 -8.35 -9.84
CA ASP A 74 -10.89 -9.53 -10.33
C ASP A 74 -12.20 -9.68 -9.54
N GLY A 75 -13.28 -9.13 -10.09
CA GLY A 75 -14.59 -9.07 -9.43
C GLY A 75 -14.52 -8.28 -8.12
N TYR A 76 -14.60 -8.99 -6.98
CA TYR A 76 -14.48 -8.39 -5.65
C TYR A 76 -13.10 -8.61 -5.03
N ARG A 77 -12.10 -9.04 -5.79
CA ARG A 77 -10.74 -9.28 -5.29
C ARG A 77 -9.78 -8.25 -5.86
N VAL A 78 -8.89 -7.72 -5.02
CA VAL A 78 -7.73 -6.97 -5.50
C VAL A 78 -6.79 -7.94 -6.19
N ASP A 79 -6.57 -7.77 -7.48
CA ASP A 79 -5.70 -8.66 -8.26
C ASP A 79 -4.29 -8.09 -8.36
N ARG A 80 -4.16 -6.78 -8.62
CA ARG A 80 -2.87 -6.12 -8.77
C ARG A 80 -2.80 -4.81 -8.03
N VAL A 81 -1.65 -4.60 -7.39
CA VAL A 81 -1.33 -3.39 -6.63
C VAL A 81 0.00 -2.83 -7.10
N LEU A 82 0.03 -1.54 -7.40
CA LEU A 82 1.26 -0.79 -7.59
C LEU A 82 1.67 -0.16 -6.25
N VAL A 83 2.88 -0.46 -5.79
CA VAL A 83 3.43 0.10 -4.56
C VAL A 83 4.64 0.96 -4.88
N SER A 84 4.64 2.19 -4.35
CA SER A 84 5.74 3.15 -4.52
C SER A 84 6.07 3.83 -3.19
N SER A 85 7.31 4.32 -3.06
CA SER A 85 7.67 5.15 -1.92
C SER A 85 7.01 6.52 -2.07
N LEU A 86 6.40 7.01 -0.99
CA LEU A 86 5.98 8.40 -0.91
C LEU A 86 7.23 9.28 -0.92
N PRO A 87 7.21 10.42 -1.63
CA PRO A 87 8.26 11.41 -1.47
C PRO A 87 8.32 11.78 0.02
N PRO A 88 9.52 11.96 0.60
CA PRO A 88 9.60 12.48 1.96
C PRO A 88 8.81 13.78 1.97
N SER A 89 7.76 13.83 2.78
CA SER A 89 6.99 15.04 2.99
C SER A 89 7.99 16.12 3.36
N GLY A 90 8.31 17.01 2.41
CA GLY A 90 9.22 18.12 2.65
C GLY A 90 8.73 18.84 3.91
N PRO A 91 9.62 19.45 4.71
CA PRO A 91 9.22 20.05 5.97
C PRO A 91 8.00 20.91 5.69
N SER A 92 6.87 20.52 6.27
CA SER A 92 5.66 21.32 6.25
C SER A 92 6.12 22.66 6.78
N ARG A 93 6.24 23.65 5.89
CA ARG A 93 6.67 24.98 6.31
C ARG A 93 5.61 25.41 7.29
N THR A 94 5.98 25.35 8.56
CA THR A 94 5.31 25.98 9.67
C THR A 94 4.85 27.33 9.13
N ALA A 95 3.56 27.60 9.26
CA ALA A 95 3.06 28.95 9.11
C ALA A 95 3.75 29.80 10.19
N THR A 96 4.94 30.30 9.85
CA THR A 96 5.60 31.39 10.53
C THR A 96 4.73 32.61 10.29
N GLU A 97 4.14 33.07 11.39
CA GLU A 97 3.90 34.46 11.75
C GLU A 97 3.16 35.33 10.72
N ALA A 98 1.91 35.66 11.06
CA ALA A 98 1.47 37.04 10.91
C ALA A 98 1.17 37.57 12.32
N GLU A 99 2.19 38.19 12.91
CA GLU A 99 2.01 39.19 13.96
C GLU A 99 1.00 40.25 13.48
N SER A 100 0.00 40.54 14.31
CA SER A 100 -0.57 41.87 14.61
C SER A 100 -1.65 41.75 15.68
#